data_AF-A0A5C7RGD8-F1
#
_entry.id   AF-A0A5C7RGD8-F1
#
_cell.length_a   1.000
_cell.length_b   1.000
_cell.length_c   1.000
_cell.angle_alpha   90.00
_cell.angle_beta   90.00
_cell.angle_gamma   90.00
#
_symmetry.space_group_name_H-M   'P 1'
#
loop_
_entity.id
_entity.type
_entity.pdbx_description
1 polymer ?
#
loop_
_entity_poly.entity_id
_entity_poly.type
_entity_poly.pdbx_seq_one_letter_code
_entity_poly.pdbx_strand_id
1 'polypeptide(L)'
;MHETLLEDIKFHLDHLDGYDRTYFLAGWVFSTGRKIESIRVDTSENYSSELSNLDTRQDVNNFYKLPEDMQTGFKFILTPDQPFDTITFSVKFQGESAYKVFTEIKHSSPVTALTEAPAPVAKTAHPSISLNPKAPALVVVDNFYSDPEAVREYAMSLDFNPNVKYHKGSRTEVKTIFEGTKESFEKLLGRKISVWEEHIYNGVFQYCTAEEPLVYHTDNQSYAAVVFLTPDAPPECGTSFYRSKFNGLMAYPTPADCKKHAKSADELFEEMFAGNFYDKTRWDLVDTVGNVYNRLVIFDAKRVHAASAYFGNSMQNSRLFHMFFFDVA
;
A
#
# COMPACT_ATOMS: atom_id res chain seq x y z
N MET A 1 6.45 -17.78 -41.61
CA MET A 1 7.65 -18.57 -41.96
C MET A 1 7.67 -19.72 -40.96
N HIS A 2 7.30 -20.93 -41.40
CA HIS A 2 7.05 -22.10 -40.53
C HIS A 2 7.89 -23.32 -40.96
N GLU A 3 8.80 -23.11 -41.89
CA GLU A 3 9.68 -24.15 -42.42
C GLU A 3 10.97 -24.14 -41.61
N THR A 4 11.36 -25.31 -41.14
CA THR A 4 12.56 -25.53 -40.36
C THR A 4 13.43 -26.53 -41.13
N LEU A 5 14.68 -26.73 -40.70
CA LEU A 5 15.60 -27.73 -41.27
C LEU A 5 15.10 -29.16 -41.09
N LEU A 6 14.11 -29.39 -40.22
CA LEU A 6 13.42 -30.66 -40.04
C LEU A 6 11.98 -30.54 -40.57
N GLU A 7 11.62 -31.33 -41.59
CA GLU A 7 10.30 -31.26 -42.23
C GLU A 7 9.14 -31.48 -41.25
N ASP A 8 9.38 -32.28 -40.21
CA ASP A 8 8.39 -32.66 -39.20
C ASP A 8 8.37 -31.74 -37.98
N ILE A 9 9.11 -30.62 -37.98
CA ILE A 9 9.05 -29.56 -36.97
C ILE A 9 8.42 -28.31 -37.57
N LYS A 10 7.43 -27.76 -36.85
CA LYS A 10 6.91 -26.42 -37.06
C LYS A 10 7.37 -25.55 -35.89
N PHE A 11 7.81 -24.34 -36.21
CA PHE A 11 8.40 -23.42 -35.24
C PHE A 11 8.09 -21.97 -35.62
N HIS A 12 7.95 -21.14 -34.60
CA HIS A 12 8.04 -19.70 -34.72
C HIS A 12 8.63 -19.10 -33.45
N LEU A 13 9.41 -18.03 -33.61
CA LEU A 13 9.91 -17.21 -32.53
C LEU A 13 9.08 -15.93 -32.50
N ASP A 14 8.27 -15.75 -31.46
CA ASP A 14 7.42 -14.58 -31.29
C ASP A 14 8.27 -13.37 -30.86
N HIS A 15 9.20 -13.60 -29.93
CA HIS A 15 10.02 -12.56 -29.30
C HIS A 15 11.48 -13.01 -29.13
N LEU A 16 12.39 -12.06 -29.37
CA LEU A 16 13.80 -12.13 -29.03
C LEU A 16 14.23 -10.75 -28.54
N ASP A 17 14.17 -10.55 -27.23
CA ASP A 17 14.47 -9.26 -26.60
C ASP A 17 15.77 -9.36 -25.80
N GLY A 18 16.71 -8.48 -26.09
CA GLY A 18 17.99 -8.37 -25.38
C GLY A 18 18.00 -7.20 -24.41
N TYR A 19 18.41 -7.45 -23.16
CA TYR A 19 18.64 -6.42 -22.14
C TYR A 19 20.00 -6.69 -21.48
N ASP A 20 20.99 -5.83 -21.76
CA ASP A 20 22.37 -6.00 -21.34
C ASP A 20 22.92 -7.39 -21.75
N ARG A 21 23.17 -8.29 -20.78
CA ARG A 21 23.64 -9.67 -21.01
C ARG A 21 22.57 -10.74 -20.89
N THR A 22 21.29 -10.36 -20.78
CA THR A 22 20.17 -11.29 -20.67
C THR A 22 19.28 -11.22 -21.91
N TYR A 23 18.91 -12.37 -22.45
CA TYR A 23 18.05 -12.50 -23.62
C TYR A 23 16.79 -13.29 -23.26
N PHE A 24 15.64 -12.74 -23.63
CA PHE A 24 14.34 -13.36 -23.44
C PHE A 24 13.82 -13.83 -24.78
N LEU A 25 13.53 -15.13 -24.87
CA LEU A 25 12.99 -15.74 -26.08
C LEU A 25 11.65 -16.36 -25.74
N ALA A 26 10.65 -16.10 -26.57
CA ALA A 26 9.36 -16.74 -26.46
C ALA A 26 8.86 -17.11 -27.85
N GLY A 27 8.20 -18.25 -27.95
CA GLY A 27 7.66 -18.72 -29.22
C GLY A 27 6.91 -20.02 -29.05
N TRP A 28 6.78 -20.73 -30.16
CA TRP A 28 6.14 -22.03 -30.17
C TRP A 28 6.85 -23.01 -31.11
N VAL A 29 6.75 -24.29 -30.77
CA VAL A 29 7.31 -25.41 -31.52
C VAL A 29 6.42 -26.64 -31.34
N PHE A 30 6.21 -27.39 -32.41
CA PHE A 30 5.60 -28.73 -32.32
C PHE A 30 6.08 -29.62 -33.46
N SER A 31 5.91 -30.92 -33.29
CA SER A 31 6.19 -31.91 -34.34
C SER A 31 4.92 -32.51 -34.90
N THR A 32 4.91 -32.80 -36.20
CA THR A 32 3.77 -33.44 -36.89
C THR A 32 3.81 -34.96 -36.86
N GLY A 33 4.90 -35.58 -36.37
CA GLY A 33 5.06 -37.04 -36.46
C GLY A 33 5.77 -37.71 -35.27
N ARG A 34 6.58 -36.97 -34.51
CA ARG A 34 7.36 -37.53 -33.39
C ARG A 34 7.10 -36.74 -32.11
N LYS A 35 7.19 -37.38 -30.94
CA LYS A 35 7.03 -36.67 -29.67
C LYS A 35 8.34 -35.97 -29.30
N ILE A 36 8.26 -34.66 -29.07
CA ILE A 36 9.38 -33.86 -28.56
C ILE A 36 9.59 -34.22 -27.08
N GLU A 37 10.83 -34.55 -26.71
CA GLU A 37 11.25 -34.76 -25.32
C GLU A 37 11.76 -33.46 -24.71
N SER A 38 12.59 -32.73 -25.46
CA SER A 38 13.09 -31.41 -25.08
C SER A 38 13.56 -30.60 -26.28
N ILE A 39 13.68 -29.30 -26.08
CA ILE A 39 14.31 -28.36 -27.00
C ILE A 39 15.49 -27.68 -26.31
N ARG A 40 16.51 -27.33 -27.08
CA ARG A 40 17.71 -26.65 -26.60
C ARG A 40 18.02 -25.45 -27.46
N VAL A 41 18.50 -24.40 -26.83
CA VAL A 41 19.01 -23.19 -27.48
C VAL A 41 20.49 -23.06 -27.19
N ASP A 42 21.28 -22.96 -28.25
CA ASP A 42 22.72 -22.78 -28.22
C ASP A 42 23.05 -21.37 -28.78
N THR A 43 23.88 -20.60 -28.09
CA THR A 43 24.38 -19.28 -28.56
C THR A 43 25.87 -19.29 -28.87
N SER A 44 26.59 -20.31 -28.39
CA SER A 44 28.00 -20.58 -28.67
C SER A 44 28.29 -22.05 -28.39
N GLU A 45 29.48 -22.53 -28.73
CA GLU A 45 29.90 -23.90 -28.40
C GLU A 45 29.91 -24.17 -26.88
N ASN A 46 30.00 -23.13 -26.05
CA ASN A 46 30.14 -23.25 -24.60
C ASN A 46 28.89 -22.83 -23.82
N TYR A 47 27.81 -22.40 -24.49
CA TYR A 47 26.58 -21.95 -23.84
C TYR A 47 25.34 -22.56 -24.47
N SER A 48 24.58 -23.28 -23.66
CA SER A 48 23.30 -23.88 -24.04
C SER A 48 22.29 -23.80 -22.90
N SER A 49 21.01 -23.76 -23.25
CA SER A 49 19.88 -23.85 -22.32
C SER A 49 18.83 -24.81 -22.85
N GLU A 50 18.28 -25.68 -22.01
CA GLU A 50 17.36 -26.76 -22.38
C GLU A 50 16.01 -26.63 -21.66
N LEU A 51 14.92 -26.96 -22.36
CA LEU A 51 13.57 -27.07 -21.82
C LEU A 51 12.94 -28.41 -22.22
N SER A 52 12.46 -29.16 -21.22
CA SER A 52 11.68 -30.39 -21.40
C SER A 52 10.18 -30.19 -21.15
N ASN A 53 9.80 -29.13 -20.43
CA ASN A 53 8.41 -28.80 -20.14
C ASN A 53 8.00 -27.57 -20.97
N LEU A 54 7.20 -27.81 -22.00
CA LEU A 54 6.64 -26.76 -22.85
C LEU A 54 5.31 -26.26 -22.24
N ASP A 55 4.98 -25.01 -22.51
CA ASP A 55 3.71 -24.39 -22.15
C ASP A 55 2.61 -24.80 -23.16
N THR A 56 1.34 -24.74 -22.78
CA THR A 56 0.22 -24.88 -23.72
C THR A 56 -0.06 -23.56 -24.42
N ARG A 57 -0.11 -23.54 -25.76
CA ARG A 57 -0.49 -22.37 -26.58
C ARG A 57 -1.79 -22.66 -27.34
N GLN A 58 -2.91 -22.26 -26.75
CA GLN A 58 -4.25 -22.54 -27.30
C GLN A 58 -4.45 -21.91 -28.68
N ASP A 59 -3.92 -20.72 -28.90
CA ASP A 59 -3.96 -20.01 -30.19
C ASP A 59 -3.27 -20.81 -31.29
N VAL A 60 -2.09 -21.37 -31.00
CA VAL A 60 -1.32 -22.22 -31.92
C VAL A 60 -2.04 -23.54 -32.14
N ASN A 61 -2.50 -24.19 -31.06
CA ASN A 61 -3.21 -25.46 -31.13
C ASN A 61 -4.49 -25.35 -31.96
N ASN A 62 -5.26 -24.27 -31.79
CA ASN A 62 -6.47 -23.99 -32.57
C ASN A 62 -6.16 -23.77 -34.05
N PHE A 63 -5.11 -23.00 -34.37
CA PHE A 63 -4.73 -22.70 -35.74
C PHE A 63 -4.29 -23.95 -36.51
N TYR A 64 -3.48 -24.80 -35.88
CA TYR A 64 -2.97 -26.04 -36.48
C TYR A 64 -3.87 -27.27 -36.25
N LYS A 65 -5.01 -27.10 -35.56
CA LYS A 65 -5.95 -28.18 -35.20
C LYS A 65 -5.29 -29.31 -34.42
N LEU A 66 -4.43 -28.95 -33.47
CA LEU A 66 -3.78 -29.86 -32.53
C LEU A 66 -4.70 -30.11 -31.31
N PRO A 67 -4.45 -31.17 -30.50
CA PRO A 67 -5.11 -31.35 -29.21
C PRO A 67 -4.99 -30.09 -28.35
N GLU A 68 -6.06 -29.72 -27.63
CA GLU A 68 -6.09 -28.48 -26.84
C GLU A 68 -4.99 -28.43 -25.78
N ASP A 69 -4.68 -29.56 -25.16
CA ASP A 69 -3.66 -29.74 -24.12
C ASP A 69 -2.24 -29.97 -24.67
N MET A 70 -2.05 -29.88 -25.98
CA MET A 70 -0.72 -30.06 -26.57
C MET A 70 0.21 -28.93 -26.13
N GLN A 71 1.35 -29.31 -25.54
CA GLN A 71 2.37 -28.37 -25.08
C GLN A 71 3.23 -27.93 -26.27
N THR A 72 3.03 -26.69 -26.70
CA THR A 72 3.62 -26.12 -27.92
C THR A 72 4.34 -24.80 -27.70
N GLY A 73 4.22 -24.16 -26.54
CA GLY A 73 4.87 -22.90 -26.21
C GLY A 73 6.22 -23.08 -25.50
N PHE A 74 7.18 -22.19 -25.75
CA PHE A 74 8.44 -22.15 -25.01
C PHE A 74 8.79 -20.74 -24.58
N LYS A 75 9.56 -20.66 -23.48
CA LYS A 75 10.18 -19.42 -22.99
C LYS A 75 11.58 -19.70 -22.47
N PHE A 76 12.60 -19.08 -23.06
CA PHE A 76 13.97 -19.12 -22.58
C PHE A 76 14.38 -17.79 -21.97
N ILE A 77 15.19 -17.90 -20.91
CA ILE A 77 16.02 -16.79 -20.41
C ILE A 77 17.45 -17.25 -20.60
N LEU A 78 18.21 -16.54 -21.44
CA LEU A 78 19.60 -16.84 -21.72
C LEU A 78 20.48 -15.75 -21.12
N THR A 79 21.60 -16.17 -20.54
CA THR A 79 22.65 -15.30 -19.97
C THR A 79 24.00 -15.75 -20.52
N PRO A 80 24.26 -15.58 -21.83
CA PRO A 80 25.48 -16.07 -22.45
C PRO A 80 26.71 -15.30 -21.98
N ASP A 81 27.83 -16.02 -21.84
CA ASP A 81 29.09 -15.46 -21.34
C ASP A 81 29.80 -14.58 -22.39
N GLN A 82 29.40 -14.65 -23.66
CA GLN A 82 29.98 -13.93 -24.78
C GLN A 82 28.89 -13.45 -25.76
N PRO A 83 29.15 -12.37 -26.52
CA PRO A 83 28.28 -11.97 -27.63
C PRO A 83 28.12 -13.09 -28.67
N PHE A 84 26.98 -13.13 -29.34
CA PHE A 84 26.68 -14.10 -30.39
C PHE A 84 25.90 -13.44 -31.54
N ASP A 85 26.10 -13.97 -32.74
CA ASP A 85 25.41 -13.52 -33.96
C ASP A 85 24.37 -14.53 -34.47
N THR A 86 24.32 -15.71 -33.85
CA THR A 86 23.44 -16.80 -34.24
C THR A 86 22.86 -17.47 -33.01
N ILE A 87 21.56 -17.76 -33.07
CA ILE A 87 20.86 -18.60 -32.10
C ILE A 87 20.48 -19.89 -32.80
N THR A 88 20.94 -21.01 -32.26
CA THR A 88 20.66 -22.34 -32.81
C THR A 88 19.67 -23.05 -31.93
N PHE A 89 18.54 -23.44 -32.51
CA PHE A 89 17.55 -24.28 -31.83
C PHE A 89 17.69 -25.73 -32.28
N SER A 90 17.75 -26.61 -31.29
CA SER A 90 17.82 -28.05 -31.47
C SER A 90 16.67 -28.75 -30.74
N VAL A 91 16.24 -29.90 -31.26
CA VAL A 91 15.20 -30.73 -30.66
C VAL A 91 15.75 -32.12 -30.37
N LYS A 92 15.29 -32.71 -29.27
CA LYS A 92 15.47 -34.12 -28.95
C LYS A 92 14.11 -34.79 -28.93
N PHE A 93 13.97 -35.86 -29.71
CA PHE A 93 12.73 -36.65 -29.74
C PHE A 93 12.79 -37.78 -28.73
N GLN A 94 11.63 -38.20 -28.22
CA GLN A 94 11.53 -39.27 -27.25
C GLN A 94 12.18 -40.57 -27.79
N GLY A 95 13.16 -41.08 -27.06
CA GLY A 95 13.89 -42.31 -27.42
C GLY A 95 15.12 -42.10 -28.31
N GLU A 96 15.44 -40.86 -28.69
CA GLU A 96 16.69 -40.52 -29.36
C GLU A 96 17.75 -40.04 -28.34
N SER A 97 19.03 -40.32 -28.57
CA SER A 97 20.12 -39.91 -27.68
C SER A 97 20.77 -38.58 -28.05
N ALA A 98 20.46 -38.04 -29.23
CA ALA A 98 21.13 -36.88 -29.81
C ALA A 98 20.14 -35.76 -30.14
N TYR A 99 20.62 -34.52 -30.02
CA TYR A 99 19.93 -33.33 -30.50
C TYR A 99 20.08 -33.17 -32.00
N LYS A 100 19.02 -32.69 -32.64
CA LYS A 100 18.99 -32.35 -34.06
C LYS A 100 18.66 -30.86 -34.21
N VAL A 101 19.53 -30.12 -34.88
CA VAL A 101 19.30 -28.71 -35.20
C VAL A 101 18.10 -28.61 -36.14
N PHE A 102 17.13 -27.76 -35.78
CA PHE A 102 15.98 -27.52 -36.65
C PHE A 102 15.90 -26.07 -37.13
N THR A 103 16.49 -25.09 -36.43
CA THR A 103 16.60 -23.74 -36.98
C THR A 103 17.82 -23.01 -36.46
N GLU A 104 18.35 -22.15 -37.32
CA GLU A 104 19.37 -21.16 -36.96
C GLU A 104 18.82 -19.78 -37.29
N ILE A 105 18.83 -18.89 -36.32
CA ILE A 105 18.33 -17.54 -36.46
C ILE A 105 19.52 -16.61 -36.37
N LYS A 106 19.80 -15.89 -37.46
CA LYS A 106 20.79 -14.82 -37.44
C LYS A 106 20.26 -13.71 -36.55
N HIS A 107 20.91 -13.53 -35.42
CA HIS A 107 20.72 -12.39 -34.56
C HIS A 107 21.80 -11.38 -34.93
N SER A 108 21.45 -10.37 -35.72
CA SER A 108 22.32 -9.21 -35.80
C SER A 108 22.24 -8.51 -34.45
N SER A 109 23.17 -8.84 -33.55
CA SER A 109 23.44 -7.97 -32.42
C SER A 109 23.64 -6.58 -33.02
N PRO A 110 22.90 -5.54 -32.60
CA PRO A 110 23.21 -4.19 -33.01
C PRO A 110 24.47 -3.75 -32.28
N VAL A 111 25.62 -4.33 -32.63
CA VAL A 111 26.92 -3.69 -32.51
C VAL A 111 27.16 -2.88 -33.79
N THR A 112 26.11 -2.20 -34.28
CA THR A 112 26.38 -0.95 -34.98
C THR A 112 26.82 -0.02 -33.88
N ALA A 113 27.96 0.65 -34.04
CA ALA A 113 28.30 1.81 -33.23
C ALA A 113 27.02 2.65 -33.15
N LEU A 114 26.36 2.60 -32.00
CA LEU A 114 25.38 3.59 -31.63
C LEU A 114 26.23 4.86 -31.67
N THR A 115 26.12 5.62 -32.76
CA THR A 115 25.98 7.06 -32.55
C THR A 115 24.79 7.12 -31.62
N GLU A 116 25.09 7.15 -30.33
CA GLU A 116 24.11 7.29 -29.29
C GLU A 116 23.26 8.46 -29.78
N ALA A 117 22.03 8.21 -30.23
CA ALA A 117 20.97 9.14 -29.89
C ALA A 117 21.21 9.33 -28.40
N PRO A 118 21.62 10.54 -27.94
CA PRO A 118 22.23 10.69 -26.63
C PRO A 118 21.31 9.95 -25.69
N ALA A 119 21.84 8.88 -25.07
CA ALA A 119 21.08 8.11 -24.10
C ALA A 119 20.35 9.16 -23.28
N PRO A 120 19.00 9.13 -23.14
CA PRO A 120 18.29 10.19 -22.43
C PRO A 120 19.12 10.40 -21.19
N VAL A 121 19.76 11.59 -21.08
CA VAL A 121 20.90 11.76 -20.17
C VAL A 121 20.26 11.62 -18.80
N ALA A 122 20.19 10.38 -18.35
CA ALA A 122 19.66 10.02 -17.07
C ALA A 122 20.68 10.72 -16.21
N LYS A 123 20.22 11.76 -15.51
CA LYS A 123 21.05 12.43 -14.53
C LYS A 123 21.55 11.29 -13.65
N THR A 124 22.80 10.90 -13.86
CA THR A 124 23.43 9.75 -13.20
C THR A 124 23.55 10.03 -11.71
N ALA A 125 23.51 11.31 -11.35
CA ALA A 125 23.16 11.79 -10.03
C ALA A 125 21.64 11.88 -9.88
N HIS A 126 21.09 11.04 -9.01
CA HIS A 126 19.80 11.33 -8.39
C HIS A 126 19.86 12.74 -7.79
N PRO A 127 18.82 13.58 -7.95
CA PRO A 127 18.77 14.84 -7.23
C PRO A 127 18.89 14.55 -5.74
N SER A 128 19.58 15.43 -5.01
CA SER A 128 19.59 15.38 -3.56
C SER A 128 18.16 15.64 -3.06
N ILE A 129 17.44 14.56 -2.78
CA ILE A 129 16.08 14.59 -2.24
C ILE A 129 16.20 14.29 -0.75
N SER A 130 15.81 15.26 0.07
CA SER A 130 15.60 15.01 1.50
C SER A 130 14.22 14.40 1.71
N LEU A 131 14.15 13.34 2.51
CA LEU A 131 12.87 12.78 2.96
C LEU A 131 12.28 13.66 4.06
N ASN A 132 10.95 13.66 4.18
CA ASN A 132 10.26 14.38 5.24
C ASN A 132 10.66 13.80 6.62
N PRO A 133 11.32 14.56 7.50
CA PRO A 133 11.78 14.05 8.79
C PRO A 133 10.70 14.10 9.89
N LYS A 134 9.50 14.61 9.57
CA LYS A 134 8.40 14.80 10.54
C LYS A 134 7.80 13.45 10.95
N ALA A 135 7.31 13.41 12.19
CA ALA A 135 6.52 12.29 12.69
C ALA A 135 5.25 12.11 11.84
N PRO A 136 4.72 10.87 11.75
CA PRO A 136 3.52 10.59 10.96
C PRO A 136 2.31 11.33 11.53
N ALA A 137 1.53 11.98 10.66
CA ALA A 137 0.31 12.68 11.05
C ALA A 137 -0.84 11.73 11.41
N LEU A 138 -0.74 10.45 11.06
CA LEU A 138 -1.71 9.40 11.33
C LEU A 138 -0.98 8.06 11.44
N VAL A 139 -1.26 7.31 12.50
CA VAL A 139 -0.81 5.93 12.72
C VAL A 139 -2.02 5.10 13.09
N VAL A 140 -2.17 3.94 12.44
CA VAL A 140 -3.24 2.98 12.71
C VAL A 140 -2.62 1.65 13.08
N VAL A 141 -3.04 1.09 14.22
CA VAL A 141 -2.55 -0.19 14.73
C VAL A 141 -3.74 -1.06 15.11
N ASP A 142 -3.87 -2.21 14.48
CA ASP A 142 -4.87 -3.21 14.84
C ASP A 142 -4.39 -4.07 16.00
N ASN A 143 -5.32 -4.57 16.79
CA ASN A 143 -5.08 -5.45 17.93
C ASN A 143 -4.11 -4.83 18.97
N PHE A 144 -4.36 -3.57 19.36
CA PHE A 144 -3.45 -2.81 20.20
C PHE A 144 -3.29 -3.40 21.62
N TYR A 145 -4.40 -3.64 22.31
CA TYR A 145 -4.38 -4.32 23.60
C TYR A 145 -4.27 -5.83 23.41
N SER A 146 -3.46 -6.49 24.25
CA SER A 146 -3.37 -7.95 24.26
C SER A 146 -4.66 -8.62 24.74
N ASP A 147 -5.40 -7.96 25.63
CA ASP A 147 -6.68 -8.40 26.16
C ASP A 147 -7.70 -7.24 26.11
N PRO A 148 -8.31 -6.99 24.94
CA PRO A 148 -9.24 -5.86 24.78
C PRO A 148 -10.56 -6.09 25.51
N GLU A 149 -10.94 -7.34 25.78
CA GLU A 149 -12.15 -7.66 26.51
C GLU A 149 -12.02 -7.22 27.97
N ALA A 150 -10.90 -7.56 28.64
CA ALA A 150 -10.63 -7.09 30.00
C ALA A 150 -10.60 -5.55 30.09
N VAL A 151 -10.04 -4.86 29.09
CA VAL A 151 -10.05 -3.38 29.03
C VAL A 151 -11.47 -2.85 28.91
N ARG A 152 -12.30 -3.46 28.07
CA ARG A 152 -13.70 -3.06 27.88
C ARG A 152 -14.52 -3.32 29.15
N GLU A 153 -14.39 -4.48 29.77
CA GLU A 153 -15.07 -4.81 31.03
C GLU A 153 -14.67 -3.85 32.15
N TYR A 154 -13.38 -3.55 32.27
CA TYR A 154 -12.89 -2.54 33.20
C TYR A 154 -13.51 -1.18 32.93
N ALA A 155 -13.49 -0.71 31.67
CA ALA A 155 -14.10 0.56 31.30
C ALA A 155 -15.58 0.59 31.69
N MET A 156 -16.34 -0.48 31.41
CA MET A 156 -17.77 -0.56 31.74
C MET A 156 -18.10 -0.57 33.24
N SER A 157 -17.11 -0.90 34.08
CA SER A 157 -17.27 -0.85 35.54
C SER A 157 -17.15 0.55 36.13
N LEU A 158 -16.69 1.53 35.34
CA LEU A 158 -16.45 2.90 35.78
C LEU A 158 -17.69 3.79 35.67
N ASP A 159 -17.71 4.87 36.45
CA ASP A 159 -18.72 5.91 36.34
C ASP A 159 -18.44 6.84 35.15
N PHE A 160 -19.48 7.08 34.34
CA PHE A 160 -19.44 7.98 33.20
C PHE A 160 -20.37 9.16 33.42
N ASN A 161 -19.81 10.37 33.36
CA ASN A 161 -20.55 11.60 33.55
C ASN A 161 -20.67 12.36 32.21
N PRO A 162 -21.87 12.83 31.82
CA PRO A 162 -22.03 13.71 30.68
C PRO A 162 -21.56 15.13 31.02
N ASN A 163 -20.93 15.81 30.06
CA ASN A 163 -20.58 17.23 30.21
C ASN A 163 -20.80 18.00 28.91
N VAL A 164 -22.06 18.37 28.69
CA VAL A 164 -22.55 18.98 27.44
C VAL A 164 -21.79 20.26 27.05
N LYS A 165 -21.14 20.93 28.01
CA LYS A 165 -20.39 22.17 27.79
C LYS A 165 -19.02 21.92 27.14
N TYR A 166 -18.37 20.81 27.46
CA TYR A 166 -16.98 20.57 27.06
C TYR A 166 -16.78 19.35 26.16
N HIS A 167 -17.70 18.37 26.18
CA HIS A 167 -17.66 17.21 25.28
C HIS A 167 -19.05 16.65 24.98
N LYS A 168 -19.13 15.82 23.94
CA LYS A 168 -20.34 15.04 23.62
C LYS A 168 -20.25 13.64 24.19
N GLY A 169 -21.39 13.05 24.48
CA GLY A 169 -21.48 11.80 25.22
C GLY A 169 -20.94 11.90 26.65
N SER A 170 -20.68 10.74 27.24
CA SER A 170 -20.30 10.60 28.65
C SER A 170 -18.87 10.07 28.76
N ARG A 171 -18.14 10.53 29.76
CA ARG A 171 -16.70 10.27 29.94
C ARG A 171 -16.40 9.90 31.40
N THR A 172 -15.37 9.09 31.61
CA THR A 172 -14.83 8.83 32.95
C THR A 172 -14.06 10.05 33.47
N GLU A 173 -14.13 10.29 34.78
CA GLU A 173 -13.29 11.30 35.44
C GLU A 173 -11.92 10.74 35.83
N VAL A 174 -11.85 9.42 35.99
CA VAL A 174 -10.61 8.70 36.31
C VAL A 174 -9.80 8.51 35.04
N LYS A 175 -8.50 8.84 35.12
CA LYS A 175 -7.49 8.49 34.13
C LYS A 175 -7.04 7.05 34.36
N THR A 176 -7.02 6.27 33.30
CA THR A 176 -6.53 4.90 33.25
C THR A 176 -5.50 4.80 32.13
N ILE A 177 -4.22 4.75 32.48
CA ILE A 177 -3.15 4.52 31.52
C ILE A 177 -2.50 3.18 31.86
N PHE A 178 -2.66 2.20 30.96
CA PHE A 178 -2.04 0.89 31.13
C PHE A 178 -0.52 0.98 30.92
N GLU A 179 0.23 0.19 31.70
CA GLU A 179 1.69 0.14 31.62
C GLU A 179 2.16 -0.15 30.19
N GLY A 180 3.22 0.53 29.74
CA GLY A 180 3.77 0.40 28.39
C GLY A 180 3.07 1.21 27.30
N THR A 181 1.93 1.87 27.59
CA THR A 181 1.19 2.66 26.60
C THR A 181 2.04 3.81 26.05
N LYS A 182 2.72 4.54 26.95
CA LYS A 182 3.57 5.68 26.57
C LYS A 182 4.73 5.24 25.68
N GLU A 183 5.44 4.18 26.08
CA GLU A 183 6.58 3.62 25.37
C GLU A 183 6.17 3.11 23.98
N SER A 184 4.99 2.51 23.88
CA SER A 184 4.41 2.07 22.61
C SER A 184 4.14 3.25 21.67
N PHE A 185 3.54 4.34 22.18
CA PHE A 185 3.27 5.54 21.38
C PHE A 185 4.57 6.21 20.91
N GLU A 186 5.57 6.35 21.79
CA GLU A 186 6.88 6.89 21.43
C GLU A 186 7.55 6.08 20.31
N LYS A 187 7.47 4.75 20.39
CA LYS A 187 7.99 3.84 19.37
C LYS A 187 7.27 4.01 18.04
N LEU A 188 5.94 4.09 18.04
CA LEU A 188 5.13 4.25 16.83
C LEU A 188 5.36 5.59 16.13
N LEU A 189 5.59 6.66 16.91
CA LEU A 189 5.83 8.01 16.37
C LEU A 189 7.30 8.29 16.05
N GLY A 190 8.23 7.50 16.59
CA GLY A 190 9.67 7.80 16.51
C GLY A 190 10.04 9.13 17.18
N ARG A 191 9.31 9.48 18.26
CA ARG A 191 9.45 10.73 19.03
C ARG A 191 9.26 10.47 20.51
N LYS A 192 9.90 11.29 21.33
CA LYS A 192 9.69 11.30 22.79
C LYS A 192 8.48 12.14 23.14
N ILE A 193 7.68 11.63 24.07
CA ILE A 193 6.53 12.34 24.63
C ILE A 193 7.03 13.27 25.73
N SER A 194 6.80 14.56 25.54
CA SER A 194 7.25 15.64 26.44
C SER A 194 6.20 15.99 27.50
N VAL A 195 4.91 15.82 27.21
CA VAL A 195 3.79 16.06 28.13
C VAL A 195 2.84 14.87 28.06
N TRP A 196 2.56 14.24 29.20
CA TRP A 196 1.78 12.99 29.28
C TRP A 196 0.74 13.04 30.39
N GLU A 197 1.17 13.27 31.63
CA GLU A 197 0.32 13.24 32.82
C GLU A 197 -0.53 14.51 32.96
N GLU A 198 -0.02 15.63 32.44
CA GLU A 198 -0.54 16.97 32.67
C GLU A 198 -1.86 17.24 31.93
N HIS A 199 -2.11 16.52 30.83
CA HIS A 199 -3.37 16.61 30.10
C HIS A 199 -4.48 15.92 30.89
N ILE A 200 -5.46 16.70 31.37
CA ILE A 200 -6.52 16.23 32.27
C ILE A 200 -7.39 15.11 31.69
N TYR A 201 -7.46 14.98 30.36
CA TYR A 201 -8.23 13.95 29.66
C TYR A 201 -7.36 12.90 28.97
N ASN A 202 -6.09 12.78 29.33
CA ASN A 202 -5.25 11.70 28.82
C ASN A 202 -5.57 10.37 29.54
N GLY A 203 -5.89 9.34 28.78
CA GLY A 203 -6.20 7.99 29.29
C GLY A 203 -7.60 7.86 29.87
N VAL A 204 -8.59 8.59 29.34
CA VAL A 204 -9.99 8.49 29.82
C VAL A 204 -10.84 7.70 28.84
N PHE A 205 -11.87 7.03 29.33
CA PHE A 205 -12.84 6.36 28.47
C PHE A 205 -14.00 7.30 28.16
N GLN A 206 -14.54 7.19 26.96
CA GLN A 206 -15.70 7.95 26.52
C GLN A 206 -16.59 7.10 25.64
N TYR A 207 -17.91 7.29 25.73
CA TYR A 207 -18.85 6.75 24.76
C TYR A 207 -19.78 7.82 24.20
N CYS A 208 -20.22 7.63 22.96
CA CYS A 208 -21.19 8.49 22.29
C CYS A 208 -22.25 7.64 21.57
N THR A 209 -23.52 7.92 21.81
CA THR A 209 -24.67 7.26 21.17
C THR A 209 -25.06 7.97 19.87
N ALA A 210 -25.98 7.38 19.12
CA ALA A 210 -26.51 7.96 17.87
C ALA A 210 -27.20 9.33 18.03
N GLU A 211 -27.55 9.71 19.26
CA GLU A 211 -28.22 10.98 19.56
C GLU A 211 -27.24 12.15 19.69
N GLU A 212 -25.93 11.86 19.79
CA GLU A 212 -24.91 12.89 19.95
C GLU A 212 -24.59 13.59 18.61
N PRO A 213 -24.41 14.92 18.60
CA PRO A 213 -24.01 15.64 17.40
C PRO A 213 -22.52 15.43 17.10
N LEU A 214 -22.16 15.41 15.81
CA LEU A 214 -20.76 15.40 15.39
C LEU A 214 -20.13 16.78 15.59
N VAL A 215 -18.93 16.82 16.17
CA VAL A 215 -18.17 18.05 16.41
C VAL A 215 -16.91 18.05 15.54
N TYR A 216 -16.85 18.99 14.61
CA TYR A 216 -15.68 19.28 13.78
C TYR A 216 -14.77 20.23 14.55
N HIS A 217 -13.53 19.84 14.82
CA HIS A 217 -12.62 20.65 15.63
C HIS A 217 -11.15 20.33 15.35
N THR A 218 -10.28 21.11 16.00
CA THR A 218 -8.86 20.81 16.21
C THR A 218 -8.60 20.84 17.70
N ASP A 219 -7.68 20.01 18.18
CA ASP A 219 -7.23 20.06 19.57
C ASP A 219 -5.98 20.92 19.72
N ASN A 220 -5.65 21.25 20.97
CA ASN A 220 -4.48 22.07 21.29
C ASN A 220 -3.19 21.24 21.40
N GLN A 221 -3.32 19.95 21.70
CA GLN A 221 -2.20 19.03 21.87
C GLN A 221 -1.49 18.74 20.55
N SER A 222 -0.29 18.18 20.65
CA SER A 222 0.45 17.69 19.48
C SER A 222 -0.21 16.47 18.87
N TYR A 223 -0.63 15.52 19.72
CA TYR A 223 -1.27 14.29 19.28
C TYR A 223 -2.47 13.93 20.17
N ALA A 224 -3.45 13.33 19.53
CA ALA A 224 -4.54 12.62 20.18
C ALA A 224 -4.50 11.16 19.72
N ALA A 225 -5.02 10.26 20.55
CA ALA A 225 -5.22 8.89 20.16
C ALA A 225 -6.54 8.32 20.68
N VAL A 226 -7.11 7.39 19.92
CA VAL A 226 -8.29 6.63 20.33
C VAL A 226 -8.06 5.14 20.12
N VAL A 227 -8.49 4.31 21.07
CA VAL A 227 -8.65 2.87 20.89
C VAL A 227 -10.13 2.55 20.88
N PHE A 228 -10.62 1.93 19.82
CA PHE A 228 -12.02 1.55 19.71
C PHE A 228 -12.33 0.27 20.51
N LEU A 229 -13.36 0.31 21.36
CA LEU A 229 -13.62 -0.74 22.33
C LEU A 229 -15.00 -1.38 22.17
N THR A 230 -15.75 -1.11 21.10
CA THR A 230 -17.04 -1.79 20.83
C THR A 230 -16.87 -2.91 19.81
N PRO A 231 -17.10 -4.18 20.19
CA PRO A 231 -17.11 -5.31 19.25
C PRO A 231 -18.16 -5.11 18.15
N ASP A 232 -17.85 -5.58 16.94
CA ASP A 232 -18.76 -5.58 15.78
C ASP A 232 -19.43 -4.23 15.48
N ALA A 233 -18.75 -3.13 15.83
CA ALA A 233 -19.23 -1.78 15.57
C ALA A 233 -19.29 -1.49 14.06
N PRO A 234 -20.23 -0.65 13.59
CA PRO A 234 -20.26 -0.20 12.20
C PRO A 234 -18.93 0.50 11.85
N PRO A 235 -18.15 0.00 10.87
CA PRO A 235 -16.83 0.54 10.54
C PRO A 235 -16.86 2.03 10.17
N GLU A 236 -17.97 2.52 9.61
CA GLU A 236 -18.21 3.91 9.26
C GLU A 236 -18.31 4.86 10.47
N CYS A 237 -18.39 4.36 11.71
CA CYS A 237 -18.48 5.17 12.93
C CYS A 237 -17.10 5.50 13.55
N GLY A 238 -16.06 5.57 12.72
CA GLY A 238 -14.67 5.77 13.13
C GLY A 238 -14.29 7.23 13.39
N THR A 239 -13.13 7.63 12.85
CA THR A 239 -12.63 9.02 12.91
C THR A 239 -12.33 9.51 11.50
N SER A 240 -12.84 10.69 11.17
CA SER A 240 -12.66 11.33 9.87
C SER A 240 -11.82 12.60 10.00
N PHE A 241 -11.02 12.87 8.98
CA PHE A 241 -10.18 14.06 8.87
C PHE A 241 -10.59 14.89 7.65
N TYR A 242 -10.48 16.21 7.79
CA TYR A 242 -11.14 17.14 6.88
C TYR A 242 -10.23 18.25 6.39
N ARG A 243 -10.62 18.81 5.24
CA ARG A 243 -10.10 20.05 4.69
C ARG A 243 -11.20 21.09 4.68
N SER A 244 -10.90 22.30 5.14
CA SER A 244 -11.81 23.45 5.01
C SER A 244 -12.03 23.79 3.54
N LYS A 245 -13.29 23.89 3.11
CA LYS A 245 -13.64 24.37 1.76
C LYS A 245 -13.37 25.86 1.56
N PHE A 246 -13.19 26.62 2.63
CA PHE A 246 -13.07 28.08 2.59
C PHE A 246 -11.63 28.53 2.36
N ASN A 247 -10.67 27.91 3.05
CA ASN A 247 -9.26 28.29 2.96
C ASN A 247 -8.33 27.12 2.60
N GLY A 248 -8.86 25.91 2.42
CA GLY A 248 -8.09 24.74 2.01
C GLY A 248 -7.19 24.15 3.11
N LEU A 249 -7.25 24.68 4.32
CA LEU A 249 -6.45 24.18 5.44
C LEU A 249 -7.02 22.87 5.99
N MET A 250 -6.13 21.98 6.40
CA MET A 250 -6.46 20.67 6.99
C MET A 250 -6.14 20.60 8.49
N ALA A 251 -5.58 21.67 9.06
CA ALA A 251 -5.15 21.75 10.43
C ALA A 251 -5.25 23.18 10.96
N TYR A 252 -5.04 23.36 12.26
CA TYR A 252 -4.92 24.67 12.87
C TYR A 252 -3.87 25.53 12.12
N PRO A 253 -4.17 26.81 11.81
CA PRO A 253 -3.28 27.65 11.00
C PRO A 253 -1.86 27.75 11.56
N THR A 254 -0.87 27.46 10.72
CA THR A 254 0.55 27.63 11.06
C THR A 254 1.06 29.02 10.66
N PRO A 255 2.21 29.48 11.18
CA PRO A 255 2.82 30.73 10.71
C PRO A 255 3.07 30.77 9.19
N ALA A 256 3.31 29.62 8.57
CA ALA A 256 3.47 29.52 7.11
C ALA A 256 2.13 29.75 6.38
N ASP A 257 1.03 29.24 6.92
CA ASP A 257 -0.32 29.48 6.38
C ASP A 257 -0.69 30.96 6.53
N CYS A 258 -0.44 31.56 7.70
CA CYS A 258 -0.65 32.98 7.93
C CYS A 258 0.08 33.84 6.89
N LYS A 259 1.36 33.52 6.62
CA LYS A 259 2.15 34.20 5.59
C LYS A 259 1.59 33.99 4.18
N LYS A 260 1.19 32.77 3.84
CA LYS A 260 0.67 32.41 2.50
C LYS A 260 -0.65 33.11 2.21
N HIS A 261 -1.54 33.19 3.21
CA HIS A 261 -2.87 33.76 3.07
C HIS A 261 -2.93 35.26 3.41
N ALA A 262 -1.82 35.84 3.92
CA ALA A 262 -1.75 37.21 4.40
C ALA A 262 -2.83 37.54 5.46
N LYS A 263 -3.06 36.60 6.39
CA LYS A 263 -4.04 36.68 7.47
C LYS A 263 -3.44 36.16 8.77
N SER A 264 -3.97 36.59 9.90
CA SER A 264 -3.65 36.02 11.21
C SER A 264 -4.19 34.60 11.36
N ALA A 265 -3.69 33.87 12.37
CA ALA A 265 -4.19 32.54 12.67
C ALA A 265 -5.67 32.57 13.08
N ASP A 266 -6.08 33.58 13.85
CA ASP A 266 -7.47 33.75 14.29
C ASP A 266 -8.41 34.01 13.11
N GLU A 267 -8.03 34.86 12.15
CA GLU A 267 -8.82 35.08 10.93
C GLU A 267 -8.96 33.80 10.10
N LEU A 268 -7.87 33.03 9.94
CA LEU A 268 -7.93 31.76 9.21
C LEU A 268 -8.76 30.71 9.95
N PHE A 269 -8.66 30.66 11.27
CA PHE A 269 -9.46 29.74 12.10
C PHE A 269 -10.95 30.09 12.04
N GLU A 270 -11.28 31.38 12.14
CA GLU A 270 -12.65 31.86 12.01
C GLU A 270 -13.22 31.60 10.61
N GLU A 271 -12.42 31.68 9.55
CA GLU A 271 -12.85 31.27 8.21
C GLU A 271 -13.18 29.77 8.10
N MET A 272 -12.48 28.92 8.84
CA MET A 272 -12.73 27.49 8.85
C MET A 272 -14.05 27.16 9.57
N PHE A 273 -14.20 27.66 10.80
CA PHE A 273 -15.29 27.25 11.69
C PHE A 273 -16.47 28.22 11.72
N ALA A 274 -16.25 29.52 11.54
CA ALA A 274 -17.27 30.58 11.65
C ALA A 274 -18.09 30.48 12.96
N GLY A 275 -17.42 30.19 14.07
CA GLY A 275 -18.05 29.88 15.36
C GLY A 275 -18.95 28.64 15.40
N ASN A 276 -19.02 27.84 14.33
CA ASN A 276 -19.91 26.69 14.20
C ASN A 276 -19.13 25.37 14.00
N PHE A 277 -19.13 24.53 15.03
CA PHE A 277 -18.44 23.26 15.05
C PHE A 277 -19.31 22.06 14.62
N TYR A 278 -20.53 22.28 14.12
CA TYR A 278 -21.49 21.22 13.77
C TYR A 278 -21.82 21.16 12.27
N ASP A 279 -21.46 22.19 11.50
CA ASP A 279 -21.80 22.28 10.09
C ASP A 279 -20.86 21.45 9.21
N LYS A 280 -21.30 20.23 8.87
CA LYS A 280 -20.59 19.33 7.95
C LYS A 280 -20.33 19.95 6.57
N THR A 281 -21.16 20.88 6.11
CA THR A 281 -21.09 21.39 4.72
C THR A 281 -19.81 22.18 4.44
N ARG A 282 -19.15 22.68 5.49
CA ARG A 282 -17.89 23.43 5.44
C ARG A 282 -16.66 22.61 5.08
N TRP A 283 -16.79 21.28 5.07
CA TRP A 283 -15.66 20.37 5.05
C TRP A 283 -15.66 19.46 3.82
N ASP A 284 -14.49 19.26 3.23
CA ASP A 284 -14.19 18.14 2.34
C ASP A 284 -13.62 17.00 3.19
N LEU A 285 -14.16 15.79 3.04
CA LEU A 285 -13.58 14.61 3.65
C LEU A 285 -12.24 14.29 2.97
N VAL A 286 -11.19 14.10 3.76
CA VAL A 286 -9.85 13.76 3.28
C VAL A 286 -9.52 12.31 3.58
N ASP A 287 -9.59 11.93 4.85
CA ASP A 287 -9.25 10.59 5.33
C ASP A 287 -10.35 10.07 6.27
N THR A 288 -10.48 8.75 6.37
CA THR A 288 -11.32 8.09 7.40
C THR A 288 -10.64 6.83 7.89
N VAL A 289 -10.62 6.65 9.21
CA VAL A 289 -10.17 5.43 9.85
C VAL A 289 -11.37 4.78 10.51
N GLY A 290 -11.66 3.53 10.12
CA GLY A 290 -12.87 2.84 10.57
C GLY A 290 -12.84 2.44 12.05
N ASN A 291 -14.03 2.35 12.65
CA ASN A 291 -14.26 1.88 14.02
C ASN A 291 -14.13 0.36 14.10
N VAL A 292 -12.90 -0.13 14.11
CA VAL A 292 -12.58 -1.56 14.21
C VAL A 292 -12.21 -1.88 15.65
N TYR A 293 -12.79 -2.92 16.23
CA TYR A 293 -12.53 -3.30 17.62
C TYR A 293 -11.03 -3.50 17.89
N ASN A 294 -10.54 -2.95 19.00
CA ASN A 294 -9.14 -2.95 19.41
C ASN A 294 -8.16 -2.29 18.43
N ARG A 295 -8.65 -1.41 17.55
CA ARG A 295 -7.80 -0.55 16.71
C ARG A 295 -7.43 0.73 17.46
N LEU A 296 -6.14 0.98 17.57
CA LEU A 296 -5.56 2.26 17.96
C LEU A 296 -5.43 3.16 16.72
N VAL A 297 -5.81 4.42 16.89
CA VAL A 297 -5.60 5.50 15.92
C VAL A 297 -4.89 6.64 16.64
N ILE A 298 -3.63 6.91 16.31
CA ILE A 298 -2.89 8.10 16.78
C ILE A 298 -2.88 9.11 15.64
N PHE A 299 -3.16 10.38 15.91
CA PHE A 299 -3.19 11.41 14.88
C PHE A 299 -2.73 12.77 15.40
N ASP A 300 -2.20 13.58 14.48
CA ASP A 300 -1.90 15.00 14.73
C ASP A 300 -3.18 15.70 15.15
N ALA A 301 -3.24 16.09 16.42
CA ALA A 301 -4.47 16.60 17.04
C ALA A 301 -4.89 17.96 16.46
N LYS A 302 -3.94 18.67 15.83
CA LYS A 302 -4.20 19.95 15.17
C LYS A 302 -4.89 19.78 13.83
N ARG A 303 -4.96 18.56 13.25
CA ARG A 303 -5.75 18.32 12.04
C ARG A 303 -7.24 18.51 12.33
N VAL A 304 -7.98 19.02 11.37
CA VAL A 304 -9.45 19.11 11.49
C VAL A 304 -10.02 17.70 11.48
N HIS A 305 -10.70 17.32 12.54
CA HIS A 305 -11.24 15.98 12.69
C HIS A 305 -12.60 15.97 13.40
N ALA A 306 -13.30 14.86 13.24
CA ALA A 306 -14.54 14.54 13.94
C ALA A 306 -14.73 13.02 13.99
N ALA A 307 -15.62 12.55 14.87
CA ALA A 307 -16.20 11.23 14.67
C ALA A 307 -16.91 11.18 13.30
N SER A 308 -16.80 10.05 12.61
CA SER A 308 -17.41 9.87 11.28
C SER A 308 -18.94 9.74 11.36
N ALA A 309 -19.40 9.02 12.37
CA ALA A 309 -20.79 8.82 12.77
C ALA A 309 -20.81 8.25 14.20
N TYR A 310 -21.98 8.29 14.84
CA TYR A 310 -22.26 7.56 16.08
C TYR A 310 -23.39 6.55 15.86
N PHE A 311 -23.50 5.57 16.75
CA PHE A 311 -24.49 4.50 16.63
C PHE A 311 -24.99 4.05 17.99
N GLY A 312 -26.12 3.33 17.93
CA GLY A 312 -26.83 2.76 19.08
C GLY A 312 -27.19 3.75 20.18
N ASN A 313 -27.48 3.24 21.37
CA ASN A 313 -28.26 3.98 22.39
C ASN A 313 -27.80 3.76 23.84
N SER A 314 -26.73 3.00 24.05
CA SER A 314 -26.17 2.77 25.39
C SER A 314 -24.67 2.56 25.31
N MET A 315 -23.96 2.61 26.44
CA MET A 315 -22.53 2.33 26.49
C MET A 315 -22.15 0.95 25.92
N GLN A 316 -23.02 -0.06 26.10
CA GLN A 316 -22.78 -1.42 25.61
C GLN A 316 -22.83 -1.51 24.08
N ASN A 317 -23.70 -0.72 23.45
CA ASN A 317 -23.91 -0.72 22.00
C ASN A 317 -23.82 0.70 21.45
N SER A 318 -22.65 1.33 21.61
CA SER A 318 -22.37 2.63 20.99
C SER A 318 -20.88 2.78 20.76
N ARG A 319 -20.43 3.96 20.33
CA ARG A 319 -19.01 4.20 20.09
C ARG A 319 -18.29 4.41 21.43
N LEU A 320 -17.86 3.32 22.08
CA LEU A 320 -16.99 3.33 23.26
C LEU A 320 -15.53 3.33 22.82
N PHE A 321 -14.73 4.22 23.40
CA PHE A 321 -13.31 4.35 23.06
C PHE A 321 -12.47 4.82 24.26
N HIS A 322 -11.21 4.41 24.26
CA HIS A 322 -10.19 4.89 25.18
C HIS A 322 -9.40 6.01 24.52
N MET A 323 -9.35 7.19 25.13
CA MET A 323 -8.86 8.41 24.53
C MET A 323 -7.60 8.94 25.24
N PHE A 324 -6.65 9.45 24.45
CA PHE A 324 -5.36 9.96 24.91
C PHE A 324 -5.04 11.31 24.28
N PHE A 325 -4.33 12.15 25.02
CA PHE A 325 -3.87 13.48 24.59
C PHE A 325 -2.46 13.73 25.14
N PHE A 326 -1.53 14.09 24.27
CA PHE A 326 -0.13 14.22 24.64
C PHE A 326 0.67 15.11 23.70
N ASP A 327 1.79 15.61 24.20
CA ASP A 327 2.74 16.40 23.41
C ASP A 327 4.04 15.65 23.16
N VAL A 328 4.64 15.93 22.01
CA VAL A 328 5.95 15.39 21.62
C VAL A 328 6.98 16.50 21.55
N ALA A 329 8.26 16.13 21.75
CA ALA A 329 9.40 17.04 21.71
C ALA A 329 9.82 17.45 20.28
#